data_AF-A0A1Q3M6V7-F1
#
_entry.id   AF-A0A1Q3M6V7-F1
#
_cell.length_a   1.000
_cell.length_b   1.000
_cell.length_c   1.000
_cell.angle_alpha   90.00
_cell.angle_beta   90.00
_cell.angle_gamma   90.00
#
_symmetry.space_group_name_H-M   'P 1'
#
loop_
_entity.id
_entity.type
_entity.pdbx_description
1 polymer ?
#
loop_
_entity_poly.entity_id
_entity_poly.type
_entity_poly.pdbx_seq_one_letter_code
_entity_poly.pdbx_strand_id
1 'polypeptide(L)' 'MEAHGENGSAGRHQLRYVKKGTGEIVDVPGCTITSIHAKGSTVNILVDGDTHPKTIRKCLVIEFNGMQVYI' A
#
# COMPACT_ATOMS: atom_id res chain seq x y z
N MET A 1 7.74 5.91 -12.19
CA MET A 1 6.97 7.08 -11.77
C MET A 1 6.73 6.91 -10.29
N GLU A 2 7.54 7.57 -9.48
CA GLU A 2 7.40 7.57 -8.02
C GLU A 2 6.22 8.49 -7.68
N ALA A 3 5.30 8.02 -6.83
CA ALA A 3 4.10 8.78 -6.49
C ALA A 3 4.48 9.89 -5.51
N HIS A 4 4.92 11.03 -6.03
CA HIS A 4 5.04 12.25 -5.25
C HIS A 4 3.64 12.85 -5.08
N GLY A 5 3.23 13.13 -3.84
CA GLY A 5 2.08 14.00 -3.59
C GLY A 5 2.34 15.40 -4.14
N GLU A 6 1.30 16.25 -4.18
CA GLU A 6 1.32 17.60 -4.76
C GLU A 6 2.41 18.56 -4.23
N ASN A 7 3.21 18.16 -3.23
CA ASN A 7 4.32 18.92 -2.66
C ASN A 7 5.66 18.14 -2.54
N GLY A 8 5.86 17.07 -3.30
CA GLY A 8 7.10 16.29 -3.25
C GLY A 8 7.27 15.42 -1.99
N SER A 9 6.43 15.58 -0.96
CA SER A 9 6.31 14.63 0.13
C SER A 9 5.60 13.37 -0.35
N ALA A 10 6.22 12.22 -0.11
CA ALA A 10 5.54 10.95 -0.26
C ALA A 10 4.39 10.92 0.76
N GLY A 11 3.15 10.91 0.27
CA GLY A 11 1.97 11.00 1.11
C GLY A 11 1.93 9.84 2.11
N ARG A 12 1.50 10.13 3.34
CA ARG A 12 1.19 9.08 4.32
C ARG A 12 -0.17 8.48 3.96
N HIS A 13 -0.21 7.15 3.86
CA HIS A 13 -1.38 6.38 3.47
C HIS A 13 -1.77 5.37 4.54
N GLN A 14 -3.06 5.00 4.54
CA GLN A 14 -3.59 3.89 5.32
C GLN A 14 -4.06 2.82 4.36
N LEU A 15 -3.86 1.55 4.69
CA LEU A 15 -4.35 0.46 3.85
C LEU A 15 -4.74 -0.75 4.66
N ARG A 16 -5.65 -1.54 4.09
CA ARG A 16 -5.97 -2.88 4.57
C ARG A 16 -5.83 -3.84 3.42
N TYR A 17 -5.19 -4.98 3.64
CA TYR A 17 -5.01 -5.99 2.60
C TYR A 17 -5.09 -7.42 3.14
N VAL A 18 -5.45 -8.34 2.26
CA VAL A 18 -5.45 -9.76 2.54
C VAL A 18 -4.04 -10.33 2.33
N LYS A 19 -3.46 -10.92 3.37
CA LYS A 19 -2.15 -11.55 3.31
C LYS A 19 -2.20 -12.81 2.43
N LYS A 20 -1.38 -12.80 1.38
CA LYS A 20 -1.27 -13.93 0.46
C LYS A 20 -0.83 -15.19 1.23
N GLY A 21 -1.56 -16.28 1.05
CA GLY A 21 -1.26 -17.60 1.63
C GLY A 21 -1.99 -17.88 2.93
N THR A 22 -2.23 -16.88 3.79
CA THR A 22 -2.97 -17.07 5.05
C THR A 22 -4.42 -16.58 4.98
N GLY A 23 -4.73 -15.64 4.09
CA GLY A 23 -6.07 -15.03 4.02
C GLY A 23 -6.35 -14.03 5.16
N GLU A 24 -5.38 -13.79 6.03
CA GLU A 24 -5.47 -12.85 7.15
C GLU A 24 -5.62 -11.42 6.63
N ILE A 25 -6.53 -10.65 7.22
CA ILE A 25 -6.64 -9.22 6.96
C ILE A 25 -5.57 -8.50 7.79
N VAL A 26 -4.74 -7.72 7.12
CA VAL A 26 -3.67 -6.93 7.73
C VAL A 26 -4.05 -5.47 7.65
N ASP A 27 -4.15 -4.84 8.82
CA ASP A 27 -4.34 -3.41 8.99
C ASP A 27 -2.98 -2.69 9.00
N VAL A 28 -2.83 -1.71 8.11
CA VAL A 28 -1.65 -0.85 8.04
C VAL A 28 -2.12 0.59 8.27
N PRO A 29 -2.06 1.07 9.53
CA PRO A 29 -2.59 2.39 9.91
C PRO A 29 -1.74 3.56 9.42
N GLY A 30 -0.56 3.28 8.87
CA GLY A 30 0.35 4.28 8.33
C GLY A 30 1.46 3.65 7.50
N CYS A 31 1.61 4.13 6.27
CA CYS A 31 2.68 3.72 5.37
C CYS A 31 2.92 4.76 4.29
N THR A 32 4.06 4.63 3.61
CA THR A 32 4.42 5.42 2.43
C THR A 32 4.52 4.49 1.22
N ILE A 33 3.93 4.88 0.09
CA ILE A 33 4.13 4.15 -1.17
C ILE A 33 5.55 4.45 -1.67
N THR A 34 6.42 3.44 -1.68
CA THR A 34 7.80 3.59 -2.15
C THR A 34 7.90 3.41 -3.66
N SER A 35 7.05 2.56 -4.24
CA SER A 35 6.93 2.46 -5.70
C SER A 35 5.62 1.80 -6.13
N ILE A 36 5.07 2.27 -7.24
CA ILE A 36 3.89 1.70 -7.88
C ILE A 36 4.04 1.81 -9.40
N HIS A 37 3.88 0.69 -10.10
CA HIS A 37 3.81 0.68 -11.56
C HIS A 37 2.35 0.73 -11.99
N ALA A 38 1.95 1.67 -12.85
CA ALA A 38 0.57 1.80 -13.30
C ALA A 38 0.00 0.48 -13.85
N LYS A 39 0.75 -0.18 -14.74
CA LYS A 39 0.42 -1.50 -15.31
C LYS A 39 0.83 -2.69 -14.43
N GLY A 40 1.52 -2.44 -13.31
CA GLY A 40 1.97 -3.48 -12.40
C GLY A 40 0.83 -4.03 -11.56
N SER A 41 0.94 -5.29 -11.13
CA SER A 41 0.00 -5.95 -10.22
C SER A 41 0.37 -5.79 -8.75
N THR A 42 1.47 -5.11 -8.46
CA THR A 42 1.99 -4.91 -7.10
C THR A 42 2.21 -3.44 -6.77
N VAL A 43 2.25 -3.17 -5.47
CA VAL A 43 2.63 -1.89 -4.87
C VAL A 43 3.63 -2.18 -3.77
N ASN A 44 4.68 -1.36 -3.68
CA ASN A 44 5.63 -1.41 -2.59
C ASN A 44 5.31 -0.30 -1.60
N ILE A 45 5.24 -0.66 -0.33
CA ILE A 45 4.97 0.26 0.77
C ILE A 45 6.08 0.16 1.82
N LEU A 46 6.36 1.25 2.51
CA LEU A 46 7.13 1.24 3.75
C LEU A 46 6.16 1.52 4.89
N VAL A 47 5.96 0.56 5.78
CA VAL A 47 5.08 0.72 6.95
C VAL A 47 5.78 1.62 7.97
N ASP A 48 5.02 2.48 8.65
CA ASP A 48 5.56 3.33 9.70
C ASP A 48 6.30 2.47 10.75
N GLY A 49 7.58 2.77 11.00
CA GLY A 49 8.43 2.04 11.94
C GLY A 49 9.19 0.84 11.36
N ASP A 50 8.90 0.40 10.13
CA ASP A 50 9.69 -0.62 9.44
C ASP A 50 10.91 -0.01 8.75
N THR A 51 11.99 -0.80 8.63
CA THR A 51 13.19 -0.42 7.88
C THR A 51 13.14 -0.85 6.41
N HIS A 52 12.34 -1.87 6.10
CA HIS A 52 12.30 -2.49 4.77
C HIS A 52 10.92 -2.38 4.14
N PRO A 53 10.83 -2.01 2.85
CA PRO A 53 9.56 -2.01 2.13
C PRO A 53 8.96 -3.41 2.00
N LYS A 54 7.63 -3.46 2.00
CA LYS A 54 6.81 -4.66 1.74
C LYS A 54 6.15 -4.54 0.38
N THR A 55 6.18 -5.64 -0.38
CA THR A 55 5.47 -5.75 -1.66
C THR A 55 4.11 -6.40 -1.46
N ILE A 56 3.06 -5.73 -1.89
CA ILE A 56 1.67 -6.19 -1.81
C ILE A 56 1.10 -6.32 -3.22
N ARG A 57 0.27 -7.35 -3.46
CA ARG A 57 -0.51 -7.43 -4.70
C ARG A 57 -1.69 -6.47 -4.60
N LYS A 58 -1.86 -5.61 -5.60
CA LYS A 58 -2.95 -4.62 -5.65
C LYS A 58 -4.32 -5.26 -5.49
N CYS A 59 -4.51 -6.45 -6.08
CA CYS A 59 -5.77 -7.17 -5.99
C CYS A 59 -6.10 -7.73 -4.59
N LEU A 60 -5.18 -7.62 -3.64
CA LEU A 60 -5.41 -8.01 -2.26
C LEU A 60 -5.68 -6.81 -1.35
N VAL A 61 -5.53 -5.58 -1.86
CA VAL A 61 -5.88 -4.36 -1.12
C VAL A 61 -7.41 -4.25 -1.12
N ILE A 62 -8.00 -4.19 0.08
CA ILE A 62 -9.44 -4.12 0.28
C ILE A 62 -9.88 -2.73 0.78
N GLU A 63 -8.94 -1.94 1.29
CA GLU A 63 -9.17 -0.54 1.67
C GLU A 63 -7.90 0.29 1.44
N PHE A 64 -8.09 1.52 0.97
CA PHE A 64 -7.03 2.50 0.80
C PHE A 64 -7.51 3.88 1.29
N ASN A 65 -6.79 4.48 2.24
CA ASN A 65 -7.13 5.75 2.88
C ASN A 65 -8.58 5.81 3.40
N GLY A 66 -9.05 4.71 4.02
CA GLY A 66 -10.41 4.60 4.56
C GLY A 66 -11.50 4.38 3.50
N MET A 67 -11.14 4.33 2.21
CA MET A 67 -12.07 3.99 1.13
C MET A 67 -11.96 2.50 0.80
N GLN A 68 -13.08 1.77 0.88
CA GLN A 68 -13.12 0.39 0.43
C GLN A 68 -12.81 0.32 -1.07
N VAL A 69 -11.88 -0.57 -1.42
CA VAL A 69 -11.47 -0.82 -2.79
C VAL A 69 -12.04 -2.18 -3.17
N TYR A 70 -13.23 -2.14 -3.77
CA TYR A 70 -13.82 -3.33 -4.38
C TYR A 70 -13.24 -3.51 -5.78
N ILE A 71 -12.87 -4.75 -6.11
CA ILE A 71 -12.45 -5.16 -7.46
C ILE A 71 -13.66 -5.77 -8.16
#